data_AF-A0AAD6TR35-F1
#
_entry.id   AF-A0AAD6TR35-F1
#
_cell.length_a   1.000
_cell.length_b   1.000
_cell.length_c   1.000
_cell.angle_alpha   90.00
_cell.angle_beta   90.00
_cell.angle_gamma   90.00
#
_symmetry.space_group_name_H-M   'P 1'
#
loop_
_entity.id
_entity.type
_entity.pdbx_description
1 polymer ?
#
loop_
_entity_poly.entity_id
_entity_poly.type
_entity_poly.pdbx_seq_one_letter_code
_entity_poly.pdbx_strand_id
1 'polypeptide(L)' 'MGFFTPAQPPPTALGRYRALSKHASVHVSPLVLGGQSIGDAWSAIGFGAMDKASSFKLMDAFFEAGGNFIDTA' A
#
# COMPACT_ATOMS: atom_id res chain seq x y z
N MET A 1 10.61 18.05 -26.71
CA MET A 1 9.56 17.35 -25.96
C MET A 1 8.33 17.25 -26.83
N GLY A 2 7.90 16.03 -27.18
CA GLY A 2 6.74 15.81 -28.04
C GLY A 2 5.43 15.83 -27.24
N PHE A 3 4.36 16.36 -27.84
CA PHE A 3 3.02 16.45 -27.25
C PHE A 3 2.35 15.09 -26.93
N PHE A 4 3.03 13.97 -27.22
CA PHE A 4 2.51 12.60 -27.05
C PHE A 4 3.49 11.67 -26.33
N THR A 5 4.38 12.18 -25.47
CA THR A 5 5.24 11.30 -24.67
C THR A 5 4.38 10.54 -23.64
N PRO A 6 4.37 9.19 -23.65
CA PRO A 6 3.64 8.42 -22.66
C PRO A 6 4.14 8.69 -21.24
N ALA A 7 3.26 8.56 -20.26
CA ALA A 7 3.66 8.62 -18.86
C ALA A 7 4.74 7.56 -18.56
N GLN A 8 5.66 7.89 -17.65
CA GLN A 8 6.64 6.92 -17.19
C GLN A 8 5.92 5.73 -16.54
N PRO A 9 6.42 4.51 -16.70
CA PRO A 9 5.85 3.35 -16.01
C PRO A 9 5.97 3.52 -14.50
N PRO A 10 5.06 2.92 -13.71
CA PRO A 10 5.13 2.98 -12.26
C PRO A 10 6.42 2.32 -11.73
N PRO A 11 6.92 2.72 -10.55
CA PRO A 11 8.18 2.21 -9.99
C PRO A 11 8.17 0.69 -9.74
N THR A 12 7.02 0.16 -9.37
CA THR A 12 6.79 -1.29 -9.20
C THR A 12 5.43 -1.70 -9.77
N ALA A 13 5.14 -3.01 -9.74
CA ALA A 13 3.84 -3.54 -10.12
C ALA A 13 2.68 -3.06 -9.23
N LEU A 14 2.94 -2.58 -8.01
CA LEU A 14 1.90 -2.05 -7.12
C LEU A 14 1.22 -0.80 -7.68
N GLY A 15 1.94 0.02 -8.46
CA GLY A 15 1.38 1.22 -9.11
C GLY A 15 0.48 0.93 -10.31
N ARG A 16 0.21 -0.34 -10.65
CA ARG A 16 -0.72 -0.71 -11.73
C ARG A 16 -2.13 -0.90 -11.16
N TYR A 17 -2.81 0.21 -10.91
CA TYR A 17 -4.12 0.20 -10.25
C TYR A 17 -5.23 -0.46 -11.06
N ARG A 18 -6.21 -1.01 -10.34
CA ARG A 18 -7.36 -1.72 -10.88
C ARG A 18 -8.63 -1.22 -10.20
N ALA A 19 -9.74 -1.18 -10.92
CA ALA A 19 -11.04 -0.87 -10.32
C ALA A 19 -11.34 -1.88 -9.20
N LEU A 20 -11.70 -1.40 -8.01
CA LEU A 20 -11.96 -2.25 -6.85
C LEU A 20 -13.13 -3.23 -7.09
N SER A 21 -14.18 -2.76 -7.75
CA SER A 21 -15.33 -3.56 -8.17
C SER A 21 -16.05 -2.89 -9.35
N LYS A 22 -16.98 -3.60 -10.00
CA LYS A 22 -17.77 -3.06 -11.13
C LYS A 22 -18.53 -1.77 -10.79
N HIS A 23 -18.84 -1.55 -9.52
CA HIS A 23 -19.65 -0.44 -9.04
C HIS A 23 -18.86 0.57 -8.20
N ALA A 24 -17.56 0.36 -7.99
CA ALA A 24 -16.70 1.25 -7.22
C ALA A 24 -15.92 2.18 -8.14
N SER A 25 -15.96 3.49 -7.87
CA SER A 25 -15.18 4.49 -8.63
C SER A 25 -13.71 4.59 -8.20
N VAL A 26 -13.29 3.81 -7.22
CA VAL A 26 -11.91 3.81 -6.71
C VAL A 26 -11.03 2.79 -7.43
N HIS A 27 -9.79 3.19 -7.68
CA HIS A 27 -8.76 2.34 -8.26
C HIS A 27 -7.71 2.02 -7.19
N VAL A 28 -7.44 0.73 -7.00
CA VAL A 28 -6.58 0.23 -5.93
C VAL A 28 -5.39 -0.54 -6.47
N SER A 29 -4.32 -0.61 -5.70
CA SER A 29 -3.17 -1.46 -5.95
C SER A 29 -3.59 -2.93 -6.06
N PRO A 30 -2.89 -3.74 -6.87
CA PRO A 30 -3.23 -5.14 -7.06
C PRO A 30 -3.03 -5.99 -5.79
N LEU A 31 -2.31 -5.46 -4.80
CA LEU A 31 -2.19 -6.02 -3.45
C LEU A 31 -2.65 -4.96 -2.43
N VAL A 32 -3.23 -5.43 -1.33
CA VAL A 32 -3.72 -4.61 -0.20
C VAL A 32 -2.83 -4.84 1.00
N LEU A 33 -2.42 -3.78 1.69
CA LEU A 33 -1.67 -3.90 2.93
C LEU A 33 -2.65 -4.15 4.09
N GLY A 34 -2.64 -5.36 4.64
CA GLY A 34 -3.40 -5.69 5.85
C GLY A 34 -2.77 -5.03 7.08
N GLY A 35 -3.56 -4.24 7.81
CA GLY A 35 -3.12 -3.44 8.95
C GLY A 35 -3.26 -4.10 10.31
N GLN A 36 -3.67 -5.39 10.37
CA GLN A 36 -4.00 -6.09 11.62
C GLN A 36 -2.90 -6.01 12.69
N SER A 37 -1.62 -6.09 12.30
CA SER A 37 -0.50 -6.10 13.23
C SER A 37 0.27 -4.77 13.28
N ILE A 38 -0.25 -3.70 12.67
CA ILE A 38 0.39 -2.38 12.75
C ILE A 38 0.27 -1.86 14.18
N GLY A 39 1.38 -1.34 14.72
CA GLY A 39 1.48 -0.86 16.10
C GLY A 39 2.04 -1.89 17.09
N ASP A 40 2.24 -1.44 18.33
CA ASP A 40 2.99 -2.17 19.37
C ASP A 40 2.12 -3.05 20.28
N ALA A 41 0.79 -2.90 20.21
CA ALA A 41 -0.18 -3.61 21.04
C ALA A 41 -0.17 -5.14 20.87
N TRP A 42 0.32 -5.65 19.74
CA TRP A 42 0.17 -7.07 19.36
C TRP A 42 1.39 -7.94 19.72
N SER A 43 2.46 -7.31 20.20
CA SER A 43 3.72 -8.00 20.55
C SER A 43 3.50 -9.08 21.62
N ALA A 44 2.67 -8.80 22.63
CA ALA A 44 2.38 -9.71 23.74
C ALA A 44 1.62 -10.98 23.31
N ILE A 45 0.92 -10.95 22.17
CA ILE A 45 0.15 -12.09 21.64
C ILE A 45 0.86 -12.78 20.47
N GLY A 46 2.15 -12.52 20.26
CA GLY A 46 2.99 -13.28 19.33
C GLY A 46 3.05 -12.75 17.89
N PHE A 47 2.52 -11.55 17.61
CA PHE A 47 2.57 -10.93 16.27
C PHE A 47 3.91 -10.22 15.98
N GLY A 48 4.87 -10.31 16.90
CA GLY A 48 6.16 -9.61 16.80
C GLY A 48 6.06 -8.15 17.24
N ALA A 49 7.23 -7.51 17.41
CA ALA A 49 7.31 -6.09 17.75
C ALA A 49 7.19 -5.25 16.47
N MET A 50 6.25 -4.30 16.47
CA MET A 50 6.04 -3.37 15.38
C MET A 50 5.82 -1.95 15.93
N ASP A 51 6.87 -1.37 16.48
CA ASP A 51 6.85 -0.02 17.03
C ASP A 51 6.45 1.05 15.99
N LYS A 52 6.23 2.28 16.44
CA LYS A 52 5.80 3.37 15.55
C LYS A 52 6.77 3.62 14.40
N ALA A 53 8.08 3.53 14.64
CA ALA A 53 9.09 3.78 13.62
C ALA A 53 9.10 2.71 12.53
N SER A 54 9.05 1.43 12.92
CA SER A 54 8.97 0.30 11.99
C SER A 54 7.63 0.26 11.25
N SER A 55 6.54 0.64 11.92
CA SER A 55 5.22 0.81 11.30
C SER A 55 5.24 1.84 10.18
N PHE A 56 5.80 3.04 10.43
CA PHE A 56 5.94 4.05 9.38
C PHE A 56 6.86 3.57 8.27
N LYS A 57 8.00 2.97 8.59
CA LYS A 57 8.91 2.43 7.58
C LYS A 57 8.22 1.45 6.62
N LEU A 58 7.33 0.58 7.13
CA LEU A 58 6.57 -0.33 6.28
C LEU A 58 5.56 0.41 5.40
N MET A 59 4.78 1.32 5.99
CA MET A 59 3.74 2.07 5.26
C MET A 59 4.35 2.98 4.20
N ASP A 60 5.46 3.65 4.51
CA ASP A 60 6.22 4.48 3.58
C ASP A 60 6.76 3.63 2.43
N ALA A 61 7.38 2.48 2.72
CA ALA A 61 7.86 1.57 1.68
C ALA A 61 6.75 1.06 0.77
N PHE A 62 5.56 0.77 1.33
CA PHE A 62 4.40 0.37 0.53
C PHE A 62 3.91 1.51 -0.37
N PHE A 63 3.80 2.73 0.17
CA PHE A 63 3.38 3.90 -0.58
C PHE A 63 4.36 4.26 -1.71
N GLU A 64 5.67 4.32 -1.41
CA GLU A 64 6.72 4.63 -2.38
C GLU A 64 6.83 3.56 -3.49
N ALA A 65 6.53 2.29 -3.16
CA ALA A 65 6.42 1.24 -4.17
C ALA A 65 5.17 1.40 -5.08
N GLY A 66 4.27 2.31 -4.74
CA GLY A 66 3.03 2.62 -5.46
C GLY A 66 1.78 1.99 -4.86
N GLY A 67 1.85 1.35 -3.69
CA GLY A 67 0.68 0.84 -2.99
C GLY A 67 -0.25 1.98 -2.51
N ASN A 68 -1.57 1.77 -2.58
CA ASN A 68 -2.53 2.83 -2.23
C ASN A 68 -3.75 2.34 -1.44
N PHE A 69 -3.77 1.07 -1.03
CA PHE A 69 -4.91 0.48 -0.32
C PHE A 69 -4.45 -0.27 0.92
N ILE A 70 -4.98 0.14 2.07
CA ILE A 70 -4.74 -0.43 3.39
C ILE A 70 -6.07 -0.91 3.94
N ASP A 71 -6.08 -2.14 4.45
CA ASP A 71 -7.22 -2.76 5.12
C ASP A 71 -7.01 -2.73 6.65
N THR A 72 -8.01 -2.27 7.40
CA THR A 72 -7.94 -2.12 8.86
C THR A 72 -9.34 -2.24 9.49
N ALA A 73 -9.41 -2.34 10.82
CA ALA A 73 -10.64 -2.57 11.60
C ALA A 73 -10.90 -1.44 12.61
#